data_AF-A0A0F3P6F7-F1
#
_entry.id   AF-A0A0F3P6F7-F1
#
_cell.length_a   1.000
_cell.length_b   1.000
_cell.length_c   1.000
_cell.angle_alpha   90.00
_cell.angle_beta   90.00
_cell.angle_gamma   90.00
#
_symmetry.space_group_name_H-M   'P 1'
#
loop_
_entity.id
_entity.type
_entity.pdbx_description
1 polymer ?
#
loop_
_entity_poly.entity_id
_entity_poly.type
_entity_poly.pdbx_seq_one_letter_code
_entity_poly.pdbx_strand_id
1 'polypeptide(L)' 'MEQKRNSCKQQKEWYYERTNIIAGYVNNKSIAPMIFNGACNTRLFEAWVQQVLINELKPA' A
#
# COMPACT_ATOMS: atom_id res chain seq x y z
N MET A 1 -9.59 -11.33 49.01
CA MET A 1 -10.72 -11.33 48.06
C MET A 1 -10.21 -10.82 46.73
N GLU A 2 -10.30 -11.69 45.73
CA GLU A 2 -9.69 -11.57 44.41
C GLU A 2 -10.52 -10.66 43.51
N GLN A 3 -10.00 -9.48 43.15
CA GLN A 3 -10.60 -8.63 42.12
C GLN A 3 -10.15 -9.14 40.75
N LYS A 4 -10.99 -10.02 40.19
CA LYS A 4 -10.87 -10.59 38.86
C LYS A 4 -10.74 -9.48 37.81
N ARG A 5 -9.53 -9.33 37.24
CA ARG A 5 -9.34 -8.76 35.90
C ARG A 5 -10.17 -9.62 34.94
N ASN A 6 -11.30 -9.15 34.46
CA ASN A 6 -12.02 -9.86 33.41
C ASN A 6 -12.64 -8.91 32.40
N SER A 7 -12.07 -9.01 31.20
CA SER A 7 -12.84 -9.11 29.96
C SER A 7 -13.46 -7.81 29.44
N CYS A 8 -12.60 -6.86 29.07
CA CYS A 8 -12.93 -6.05 27.91
C CYS A 8 -12.80 -6.97 26.70
N LYS A 9 -13.95 -7.31 26.12
CA LYS A 9 -14.14 -8.23 24.98
C LYS A 9 -13.01 -8.03 23.96
N GLN A 10 -12.27 -9.10 23.67
CA GLN A 10 -11.41 -9.18 22.50
C GLN A 10 -12.29 -8.94 21.28
N GLN A 11 -12.35 -7.68 20.83
CA GLN A 11 -12.91 -7.36 19.53
C GLN A 11 -12.02 -8.10 18.54
N LYS A 12 -12.59 -9.09 17.87
CA LYS A 12 -11.94 -9.77 16.75
C LYS A 12 -11.74 -8.70 15.69
N GLU A 13 -10.57 -8.07 15.71
CA GLU A 13 -10.17 -7.08 14.74
C GLU A 13 -10.13 -7.82 13.41
N TRP A 14 -11.08 -7.54 12.52
CA TRP A 14 -11.08 -8.08 11.17
C TRP A 14 -9.92 -7.42 10.42
N TYR A 15 -8.71 -7.94 10.64
CA TYR A 15 -7.50 -7.47 10.00
C TYR A 15 -7.53 -7.99 8.56
N TYR A 16 -8.21 -7.26 7.69
CA TYR A 16 -8.17 -7.51 6.25
C TYR A 16 -6.78 -7.13 5.75
N GLU A 17 -6.12 -8.07 5.07
CA GLU A 17 -4.87 -7.77 4.39
C GLU A 17 -5.14 -6.69 3.33
N ARG A 18 -4.50 -5.53 3.49
CA ARG A 18 -4.70 -4.39 2.58
C ARG A 18 -3.77 -4.54 1.39
N THR A 19 -4.37 -4.70 0.22
CA THR A 19 -3.71 -4.60 -1.07
C THR A 19 -3.91 -3.20 -1.65
N ASN A 20 -2.80 -2.52 -1.94
CA ASN A 20 -2.75 -1.17 -2.50
C ASN A 20 -2.20 -1.20 -3.92
N ILE A 21 -2.49 -0.15 -4.68
CA ILE A 21 -2.02 0.02 -6.06
C ILE A 21 -1.38 1.40 -6.19
N ILE A 22 -0.25 1.45 -6.89
CA ILE A 22 0.38 2.70 -7.36
C ILE A 22 0.47 2.65 -8.88
N ALA A 23 0.18 3.77 -9.55
CA ALA A 23 0.26 3.90 -11.01
C ALA A 23 0.50 5.36 -11.40
N GLY A 24 1.15 5.58 -12.55
CA GLY A 24 1.25 6.88 -13.20
C GLY A 24 0.03 7.15 -14.10
N TYR A 25 -0.29 8.42 -14.34
CA TYR A 25 -1.40 8.81 -15.21
C TYR A 25 -0.94 9.77 -16.31
N VAL A 26 -1.06 9.35 -17.57
CA VAL A 26 -0.62 10.11 -18.75
C VAL A 26 -1.62 9.89 -19.89
N ASN A 27 -2.04 10.96 -20.59
CA ASN A 27 -2.91 10.88 -21.77
C ASN A 27 -4.19 10.04 -21.55
N ASN A 28 -4.87 10.28 -20.42
CA ASN A 28 -6.07 9.54 -20.01
C ASN A 28 -5.87 8.02 -19.84
N LYS A 29 -4.62 7.57 -19.68
CA LYS A 29 -4.26 6.16 -19.47
C LYS A 29 -3.43 6.00 -18.21
N SER A 30 -3.64 4.87 -17.53
CA SER A 30 -2.78 4.42 -16.44
C SER A 30 -1.53 3.75 -17.01
N ILE A 31 -0.37 4.07 -16.47
CA ILE A 31 0.93 3.50 -16.80
C ILE A 31 1.64 3.02 -15.53
N ALA A 32 2.57 2.09 -15.66
CA ALA A 32 3.38 1.54 -14.57
C ALA A 32 2.57 1.06 -13.34
N PRO A 33 1.45 0.33 -13.49
CA PRO A 33 0.69 -0.13 -12.34
C PRO A 33 1.50 -1.16 -11.54
N MET A 34 1.58 -0.98 -10.22
CA MET A 34 2.18 -1.93 -9.29
C MET A 34 1.26 -2.14 -8.09
N ILE A 35 1.03 -3.41 -7.76
CA ILE A 35 0.27 -3.84 -6.60
C ILE A 35 1.24 -4.11 -5.45
N PHE A 36 0.94 -3.64 -4.24
CA PHE A 36 1.76 -3.89 -3.05
C PHE A 36 0.91 -4.01 -1.80
N ASN A 37 1.39 -4.77 -0.81
CA ASN A 37 0.76 -4.88 0.50
C ASN A 37 1.46 -3.96 1.50
N GLY A 38 0.70 -3.39 2.43
CA GLY A 38 1.24 -2.47 3.44
C GLY A 38 1.22 -1.00 3.02
N ALA A 39 1.91 -0.14 3.75
CA ALA A 39 1.84 1.31 3.53
C ALA A 39 2.76 1.79 2.40
N CYS A 40 2.30 2.77 1.63
CA CYS A 40 3.17 3.50 0.71
C CYS A 40 4.15 4.33 1.53
N ASN A 41 5.43 4.04 1.43
CA ASN A 41 6.50 4.79 2.09
C ASN A 41 7.46 5.35 1.04
N THR A 42 8.30 6.30 1.45
CA THR A 42 9.23 6.99 0.56
C THR A 42 10.12 6.02 -0.21
N ARG A 43 10.67 5.00 0.46
CA ARG A 43 11.54 4.00 -0.17
C ARG A 43 10.82 3.19 -1.25
N LEU A 44 9.58 2.76 -0.99
CA LEU A 44 8.76 2.03 -1.96
C LEU A 44 8.44 2.90 -3.16
N PHE A 45 8.06 4.16 -2.92
CA PHE A 45 7.76 5.11 -3.98
C PHE A 45 8.98 5.40 -4.86
N GLU A 46 10.13 5.72 -4.27
CA GLU A 46 11.38 5.99 -4.99
C GLU A 46 11.84 4.79 -5.82
N ALA A 47 11.79 3.58 -5.25
CA ALA A 47 12.12 2.36 -5.97
C ALA A 47 11.19 2.13 -7.17
N TRP A 48 9.87 2.32 -6.98
CA TRP A 48 8.91 2.21 -8.07
C TRP A 48 9.15 3.25 -9.17
N VAL A 49 9.48 4.49 -8.80
CA VAL A 49 9.81 5.55 -9.77
C VAL A 49 11.02 5.15 -10.61
N GLN A 50 12.11 4.76 -9.95
CA GLN A 50 13.38 4.45 -10.61
C GLN A 50 13.32 3.19 -11.48
N GLN A 51 12.64 2.15 -10.99
CA GLN A 51 12.67 0.83 -11.63
C GLN A 51 11.52 0.59 -12.60
N VAL A 52 10.39 1.26 -12.40
CA VAL A 52 9.16 1.01 -13.17
C VAL A 52 8.76 2.26 -13.95
N LEU A 53 8.43 3.35 -13.26
CA LEU A 53 7.82 4.51 -13.90
C LEU A 53 8.72 5.13 -14.99
N ILE A 54 9.99 5.40 -14.67
CA ILE A 54 10.91 6.05 -15.63
C ILE A 54 11.09 5.23 -16.90
N ASN A 55 11.08 3.90 -16.80
CA ASN A 55 11.25 3.01 -17.94
C ASN A 55 10.02 2.98 -18.86
N GLU A 56 8.83 3.29 -18.34
CA GLU A 56 7.60 3.35 -19.13
C GLU A 56 7.31 4.73 -19.72
N LEU A 57 7.97 5.78 -19.21
CA LEU A 57 7.83 7.12 -19.74
C LEU A 57 8.50 7.21 -21.12
N LYS A 58 7.72 7.61 -22.12
CA LYS A 58 8.27 7.97 -23.43
C LYS A 58 8.96 9.33 -23.31
N PRO A 59 10.08 9.55 -24.02
CA PRO A 59 10.66 10.88 -24.17
C PRO A 59 9.60 11.86 -24.69
N ALA A 60 9.64 13.08 -24.16
CA ALA A 60 8.77 14.18 -24.59
C ALA A 60 9.15 14.67 -25.99
#